data_AF-A0A1Q9DJ26-F1
#
_entry.id   AF-A0A1Q9DJ26-F1
#
_cell.length_a   1.000
_cell.length_b   1.000
_cell.length_c   1.000
_cell.angle_alpha   90.00
_cell.angle_beta   90.00
_cell.angle_gamma   90.00
#
_symmetry.space_group_name_H-M   'P 1'
#
loop_
_entity.id
_entity.type
_entity.pdbx_description
1 polymer ?
#
loop_
_entity_poly.entity_id
_entity_poly.type
_entity_poly.pdbx_seq_one_letter_code
_entity_poly.pdbx_strand_id
1 'polypeptide(L)'
;MGFLCCPGVGRKKQRDFCEAALAGAPTRERLEDASLVKKTGAPTRERLEDASLVKKTGAPTRERLEDASLVKKTGAPTRERLEDASLVKKTGAPTRERLEDASLVKKTGAPTRERLEDASLVKKTGAPTRERLEDASLVKKTGAPTRERLEDASLVKKTGAPTRERLGDASLVKKTGAPTRERLGDASLVKKTGAPTRERFRDASLVKKTGAPTRERLEDAILSRRQELADDMVPFRATVMQGTS
;
A
#
# COMPACT_ATOMS: atom_id res chain seq x y z
N MET A 1 -7.57 15.79 34.96
CA MET A 1 -7.15 14.39 35.22
C MET A 1 -6.41 13.94 33.97
N GLY A 2 -5.07 13.96 33.89
CA GLY A 2 -4.08 13.14 34.60
C GLY A 2 -3.59 12.09 33.57
N PHE A 3 -2.31 11.91 33.21
CA PHE A 3 -1.16 11.66 34.09
C PHE A 3 0.17 12.19 33.53
N LEU A 4 0.99 12.70 34.45
CA LEU A 4 2.43 12.97 34.34
C LEU A 4 3.23 11.67 34.38
N CYS A 5 4.41 11.65 33.73
CA CYS A 5 5.62 11.27 34.44
C CYS A 5 6.88 11.87 33.78
N CYS A 6 7.63 12.65 34.54
CA CYS A 6 9.03 13.04 34.34
C CYS A 6 9.68 13.17 35.74
N PRO A 7 11.02 13.06 35.84
CA PRO A 7 11.65 12.04 36.68
C PRO A 7 12.08 12.54 38.07
N GLY A 8 12.04 11.63 39.04
CA GLY A 8 12.67 11.82 40.34
C GLY A 8 12.24 10.75 41.34
N VAL A 9 13.23 10.17 42.03
CA VAL A 9 13.11 9.26 43.19
C VAL A 9 12.98 7.76 42.86
N GLY A 10 14.10 7.06 43.00
CA GLY A 10 14.10 5.61 43.08
C GLY A 10 13.52 5.10 44.40
N ARG A 11 12.83 3.96 44.35
CA ARG A 11 13.14 2.72 45.08
C ARG A 11 11.99 1.72 44.93
N LYS A 12 12.35 0.56 44.37
CA LYS A 12 11.73 -0.76 44.54
C LYS A 12 10.21 -0.86 44.34
N LYS A 13 9.87 -1.49 43.21
CA LYS A 13 8.75 -2.45 43.04
C LYS A 13 7.37 -1.85 42.70
N GLN A 14 7.29 -1.01 41.68
CA GLN A 14 6.08 -0.78 40.88
C GLN A 14 6.40 -1.04 39.40
N ARG A 15 5.95 -2.20 38.90
CA ARG A 15 6.13 -2.64 37.52
C ARG A 15 5.21 -1.86 36.58
N ASP A 16 5.82 -1.07 35.70
CA ASP A 16 5.75 -1.20 34.24
C ASP A 16 4.39 -1.06 33.51
N PHE A 17 3.54 -0.10 33.88
CA PHE A 17 2.43 0.36 33.01
C PHE A 17 2.27 1.89 33.07
N CYS A 18 3.06 2.62 32.28
CA CYS A 18 2.79 4.05 32.04
C CYS A 18 1.73 4.20 30.94
N GLU A 19 0.50 4.57 31.34
CA GLU A 19 -0.58 4.99 30.43
C GLU A 19 -0.52 6.51 30.24
N ALA A 20 -0.28 6.96 29.00
CA ALA A 20 -0.27 8.38 28.64
C ALA A 20 -1.58 8.76 27.94
N ALA A 21 -2.38 9.59 28.60
CA ALA A 21 -3.59 10.21 28.04
C ALA A 21 -3.41 11.72 27.96
N LEU A 22 -3.35 12.27 26.75
CA LEU A 22 -3.18 13.70 26.50
C LEU A 22 -4.33 14.24 25.65
N ALA A 23 -4.95 15.32 26.12
CA ALA A 23 -6.01 16.06 25.44
C ALA A 23 -5.61 17.54 25.39
N GLY A 24 -5.45 18.10 24.18
CA GLY A 24 -5.03 19.50 23.98
C GLY A 24 -4.23 19.71 22.69
N ALA A 25 -3.74 20.93 22.47
CA ALA A 25 -2.85 21.30 21.37
C ALA A 25 -1.47 21.80 21.87
N PRO A 26 -0.70 20.95 22.59
CA PRO A 26 0.67 21.30 22.95
C PRO A 26 1.53 21.42 21.69
N THR A 27 2.52 22.31 21.74
CA THR A 27 3.38 22.60 20.60
C THR A 27 4.39 21.48 20.33
N ARG A 28 4.86 20.76 21.38
CA ARG A 28 5.77 19.61 21.28
C ARG A 28 5.57 18.60 22.41
N GLU A 29 5.67 17.31 22.09
CA GLU A 29 5.66 16.22 23.07
C GLU A 29 6.71 15.15 22.72
N ARG A 30 7.39 14.62 23.74
CA ARG A 30 8.28 13.45 23.65
C ARG A 30 7.93 12.45 24.76
N LEU A 31 7.76 11.19 24.38
CA LEU A 31 7.59 10.05 25.28
C LEU A 31 8.67 9.02 24.94
N GLU A 32 9.32 8.49 25.96
CA GLU A 32 10.36 7.45 25.81
C GLU A 32 9.65 6.09 25.81
N ASP A 33 9.23 5.60 26.99
CA ASP A 33 8.52 4.32 27.12
C ASP A 33 7.06 4.48 27.56
N ALA A 34 6.13 3.84 26.85
CA ALA A 34 4.74 3.76 27.28
C ALA A 34 4.08 2.44 26.87
N SER A 35 3.45 1.75 27.82
CA SER A 35 2.68 0.53 27.48
C SER A 35 1.44 0.88 26.65
N LEU A 36 0.83 2.05 26.91
CA LEU A 36 -0.34 2.51 26.18
C LEU A 36 -0.37 4.03 26.04
N VAL A 37 -0.52 4.49 24.79
CA VAL A 37 -0.65 5.90 24.43
C VAL A 37 -2.01 6.13 23.78
N LYS A 38 -2.85 6.96 24.41
CA LYS A 38 -4.13 7.44 23.86
C LYS A 38 -4.07 8.95 23.70
N LYS A 39 -4.18 9.44 22.46
CA LYS A 39 -4.17 10.89 22.20
C LYS A 39 -5.30 11.32 21.28
N THR A 40 -5.86 12.46 21.62
CA THR A 40 -6.83 13.17 20.80
C THR A 40 -6.40 14.63 20.70
N GLY A 41 -6.13 15.10 19.48
CA GLY A 41 -5.70 16.49 19.27
C GLY A 41 -4.86 16.71 18.02
N ALA A 42 -4.38 17.94 17.84
CA ALA A 42 -3.56 18.35 16.70
C ALA A 42 -2.27 19.04 17.18
N PRO A 43 -1.37 18.34 17.91
CA PRO A 43 -0.10 18.93 18.31
C PRO A 43 0.77 19.25 17.10
N THR A 44 1.65 20.26 17.23
CA THR A 44 2.55 20.61 16.11
C THR A 44 3.60 19.52 15.87
N ARG A 45 4.17 18.94 16.93
CA ARG A 45 5.16 17.86 16.83
C ARG A 45 5.02 16.83 17.93
N GLU A 46 5.18 15.57 17.57
CA GLU A 46 5.18 14.45 18.52
C GLU A 46 6.28 13.44 18.18
N ARG A 47 7.01 12.98 19.21
CA ARG A 47 7.94 11.85 19.12
C ARG A 47 7.63 10.83 20.21
N LEU A 48 7.54 9.57 19.84
CA LEU A 48 7.38 8.43 20.74
C LEU A 48 8.45 7.42 20.36
N GLU A 49 9.25 7.00 21.32
CA GLU A 49 10.32 6.03 21.09
C GLU A 49 9.70 4.64 21.11
N ASP A 50 9.28 4.15 22.28
CA ASP A 50 8.76 2.78 22.42
C ASP A 50 7.34 2.77 22.97
N ALA A 51 6.44 2.06 22.28
CA ALA A 51 5.12 1.79 22.82
C ALA A 51 4.46 0.48 22.40
N SER A 52 3.89 -0.25 23.34
CA SER A 52 3.15 -1.48 22.99
C SER A 52 1.89 -1.15 22.18
N LEU A 53 1.10 -0.16 22.62
CA LEU A 53 -0.17 0.21 22.00
C LEU A 53 -0.31 1.73 21.81
N VAL A 54 -0.45 2.16 20.55
CA VAL A 54 -0.67 3.56 20.19
C VAL A 54 -2.04 3.75 19.54
N LYS A 55 -2.89 4.59 20.14
CA LYS A 55 -4.20 4.99 19.62
C LYS A 55 -4.26 6.51 19.50
N LYS A 56 -4.33 7.03 18.27
CA LYS A 56 -4.38 8.47 18.04
C LYS A 56 -5.52 8.87 17.13
N THR A 57 -6.16 9.98 17.48
CA THR A 57 -7.17 10.64 16.66
C THR A 57 -6.80 12.11 16.51
N GLY A 58 -6.62 12.58 15.27
CA GLY A 58 -6.37 13.98 14.98
C GLY A 58 -5.40 14.22 13.83
N ALA A 59 -4.93 15.46 13.70
CA ALA A 59 -4.15 15.91 12.55
C ALA A 59 -2.88 16.67 12.99
N PRO A 60 -1.90 15.98 13.62
CA PRO A 60 -0.65 16.63 13.98
C PRO A 60 0.13 17.07 12.74
N THR A 61 0.93 18.13 12.86
CA THR A 61 1.77 18.56 11.73
C THR A 61 2.90 17.56 11.48
N ARG A 62 3.52 17.02 12.54
CA ARG A 62 4.58 16.02 12.43
C ARG A 62 4.50 14.99 13.54
N GLU A 63 4.64 13.73 13.16
CA GLU A 63 4.69 12.62 14.09
C GLU A 63 5.83 11.66 13.73
N ARG A 64 6.61 11.24 14.73
CA ARG A 64 7.60 10.17 14.62
C ARG A 64 7.32 9.13 15.71
N LEU A 65 7.25 7.88 15.31
CA LEU A 65 7.19 6.72 16.20
C LEU A 65 8.34 5.80 15.79
N GLU A 66 9.16 5.38 16.76
CA GLU A 66 10.28 4.49 16.50
C GLU A 66 9.72 3.06 16.53
N ASP A 67 9.36 2.54 17.70
CA ASP A 67 8.89 1.16 17.84
C ASP A 67 7.47 1.08 18.41
N ALA A 68 6.61 0.29 17.75
CA ALA A 68 5.34 -0.08 18.36
C ALA A 68 4.76 -1.43 17.95
N SER A 69 4.25 -2.20 18.91
CA SER A 69 3.58 -3.47 18.57
C SER A 69 2.28 -3.22 17.78
N LEU A 70 1.49 -2.23 18.19
CA LEU A 70 0.24 -1.89 17.50
C LEU A 70 -0.01 -0.40 17.42
N VAL A 71 -0.27 0.07 16.20
CA VAL A 71 -0.56 1.46 15.88
C VAL A 71 -1.95 1.57 15.25
N LYS A 72 -2.83 2.35 15.88
CA LYS A 72 -4.15 2.71 15.36
C LYS A 72 -4.25 4.22 15.25
N LYS A 73 -4.36 4.73 14.04
CA LYS A 73 -4.48 6.18 13.79
C LYS A 73 -5.67 6.51 12.92
N THR A 74 -6.35 7.59 13.30
CA THR A 74 -7.41 8.20 12.52
C THR A 74 -7.14 9.69 12.36
N GLY A 75 -7.07 10.17 11.13
CA GLY A 75 -6.92 11.59 10.82
C GLY A 75 -5.97 11.88 9.67
N ALA A 76 -5.54 13.13 9.55
CA ALA A 76 -4.80 13.62 8.37
C ALA A 76 -3.55 14.40 8.79
N PRO A 77 -2.52 13.75 9.34
CA PRO A 77 -1.28 14.43 9.69
C PRO A 77 -0.56 14.94 8.45
N THR A 78 0.17 16.05 8.57
CA THR A 78 0.97 16.54 7.43
C THR A 78 2.15 15.61 7.14
N ARG A 79 2.82 15.11 8.18
CA ARG A 79 3.94 14.17 8.05
C ARG A 79 3.91 13.13 9.15
N GLU A 80 4.10 11.89 8.76
CA GLU A 80 4.20 10.76 9.66
C GLU A 80 5.38 9.85 9.27
N ARG A 81 6.21 9.50 10.26
CA ARG A 81 7.23 8.45 10.13
C ARG A 81 7.00 7.40 11.23
N LEU A 82 6.98 6.15 10.83
CA LEU A 82 7.01 4.99 11.71
C LEU A 82 8.19 4.13 11.29
N GLU A 83 9.05 3.77 12.23
CA GLU A 83 10.22 2.93 11.95
C GLU A 83 9.73 1.48 11.97
N ASP A 84 9.42 0.92 13.14
CA ASP A 84 9.02 -0.47 13.27
C ASP A 84 7.64 -0.66 13.88
N ALA A 85 6.80 -1.49 13.26
CA ALA A 85 5.57 -1.94 13.91
C ALA A 85 5.05 -3.31 13.49
N SER A 86 4.61 -4.12 14.45
CA SER A 86 3.99 -5.41 14.10
C SER A 86 2.65 -5.22 13.38
N LEU A 87 1.82 -4.27 13.82
CA LEU A 87 0.52 -4.00 13.22
C LEU A 87 0.20 -2.51 13.11
N VAL A 88 -0.08 -2.08 11.88
CA VAL A 88 -0.44 -0.70 11.55
C VAL A 88 -1.84 -0.65 10.97
N LYS A 89 -2.73 0.13 11.60
CA LYS A 89 -4.08 0.44 11.12
C LYS A 89 -4.24 1.94 11.01
N LYS A 90 -4.38 2.46 9.80
CA LYS A 90 -4.56 3.90 9.56
C LYS A 90 -5.79 4.19 8.74
N THR A 91 -6.50 5.23 9.13
CA THR A 91 -7.63 5.78 8.38
C THR A 91 -7.44 7.28 8.22
N GLY A 92 -7.46 7.77 6.98
CA GLY A 92 -7.40 9.20 6.66
C GLY A 92 -6.45 9.52 5.51
N ALA A 93 -6.10 10.79 5.36
CA ALA A 93 -5.40 11.31 4.19
C ALA A 93 -4.17 12.16 4.57
N PRO A 94 -3.10 11.54 5.08
CA PRO A 94 -1.89 12.29 5.40
C PRO A 94 -1.23 12.84 4.13
N THR A 95 -0.55 13.99 4.25
CA THR A 95 0.20 14.52 3.09
C THR A 95 1.41 13.64 2.78
N ARG A 96 2.12 13.17 3.80
CA ARG A 96 3.28 12.29 3.64
C ARG A 96 3.33 11.25 4.74
N GLU A 97 3.55 10.02 4.34
CA GLU A 97 3.70 8.89 5.24
C GLU A 97 4.90 8.03 4.83
N ARG A 98 5.75 7.71 5.79
CA ARG A 98 6.84 6.72 5.66
C ARG A 98 6.69 5.68 6.75
N LEU A 99 6.75 4.41 6.34
CA LEU A 99 6.83 3.26 7.22
C LEU A 99 8.04 2.45 6.76
N GLU A 100 8.95 2.14 7.68
CA GLU A 100 10.15 1.36 7.38
C GLU A 100 9.73 -0.11 7.40
N ASP A 101 9.48 -0.68 8.59
CA ASP A 101 9.17 -2.10 8.71
C ASP A 101 7.81 -2.35 9.37
N ALA A 102 7.01 -3.24 8.77
CA ALA A 102 5.82 -3.74 9.45
C ALA A 102 5.35 -5.14 9.04
N SER A 103 4.98 -5.99 10.00
CA SER A 103 4.41 -7.30 9.66
C SER A 103 3.06 -7.17 8.95
N LEU A 104 2.18 -6.28 9.43
CA LEU A 104 0.86 -6.08 8.86
C LEU A 104 0.47 -4.60 8.76
N VAL A 105 0.13 -4.18 7.54
CA VAL A 105 -0.29 -2.81 7.23
C VAL A 105 -1.71 -2.81 6.67
N LYS A 106 -2.61 -2.08 7.31
CA LYS A 106 -3.99 -1.82 6.87
C LYS A 106 -4.21 -0.32 6.77
N LYS A 107 -4.40 0.20 5.56
CA LYS A 107 -4.64 1.63 5.33
C LYS A 107 -5.91 1.86 4.54
N THR A 108 -6.68 2.85 4.98
CA THR A 108 -7.85 3.35 4.26
C THR A 108 -7.74 4.86 4.10
N GLY A 109 -7.80 5.34 2.87
CA GLY A 109 -7.80 6.77 2.54
C GLY A 109 -6.87 7.13 1.39
N ALA A 110 -6.61 8.43 1.21
CA ALA A 110 -5.96 8.96 0.01
C ALA A 110 -4.77 9.88 0.37
N PRO A 111 -3.64 9.32 0.84
CA PRO A 111 -2.47 10.14 1.12
C PRO A 111 -1.88 10.74 -0.16
N THR A 112 -1.26 11.92 -0.06
CA THR A 112 -0.56 12.48 -1.24
C THR A 112 0.68 11.65 -1.58
N ARG A 113 1.44 11.24 -0.57
CA ARG A 113 2.63 10.40 -0.75
C ARG A 113 2.75 9.35 0.33
N GLU A 114 2.99 8.13 -0.08
CA GLU A 114 3.20 7.00 0.81
C GLU A 114 4.45 6.21 0.38
N ARG A 115 5.33 5.93 1.34
CA ARG A 115 6.45 4.99 1.19
C ARG A 115 6.36 3.94 2.28
N LEU A 116 6.45 2.68 1.86
CA LEU A 116 6.60 1.53 2.73
C LEU A 116 7.86 0.78 2.25
N GLU A 117 8.80 0.52 3.14
CA GLU A 117 10.03 -0.20 2.80
C GLU A 117 9.68 -1.68 2.84
N ASP A 118 9.51 -2.27 4.01
CA ASP A 118 9.26 -3.71 4.13
C ASP A 118 7.95 -4.05 4.85
N ALA A 119 7.18 -4.98 4.28
CA ALA A 119 6.05 -5.54 4.99
C ALA A 119 5.63 -6.95 4.58
N SER A 120 5.32 -7.83 5.54
CA SER A 120 4.80 -9.17 5.20
C SER A 120 3.43 -9.09 4.51
N LEU A 121 2.53 -8.24 5.02
CA LEU A 121 1.18 -8.11 4.47
C LEU A 121 0.72 -6.65 4.39
N VAL A 122 0.33 -6.24 3.19
CA VAL A 122 -0.15 -4.88 2.90
C VAL A 122 -1.58 -4.94 2.35
N LYS A 123 -2.50 -4.25 3.03
CA LYS A 123 -3.90 -4.05 2.62
C LYS A 123 -4.18 -2.57 2.53
N LYS A 124 -4.45 -2.06 1.33
CA LYS A 124 -4.77 -0.65 1.11
C LYS A 124 -6.06 -0.46 0.34
N THR A 125 -6.85 0.51 0.80
CA THR A 125 -8.04 0.96 0.12
C THR A 125 -7.98 2.48 -0.04
N GLY A 126 -8.07 2.97 -1.27
CA GLY A 126 -8.12 4.39 -1.60
C GLY A 126 -7.21 4.79 -2.76
N ALA A 127 -7.05 6.08 -2.99
CA ALA A 127 -6.43 6.61 -4.20
C ALA A 127 -5.31 7.61 -3.87
N PRO A 128 -4.13 7.15 -3.43
CA PRO A 128 -3.01 8.04 -3.18
C PRO A 128 -2.47 8.67 -4.47
N THR A 129 -1.92 9.88 -4.39
CA THR A 129 -1.28 10.47 -5.59
C THR A 129 -0.02 9.68 -5.96
N ARG A 130 0.79 9.30 -4.96
CA ARG A 130 2.01 8.52 -5.16
C ARG A 130 2.18 7.47 -4.08
N GLU A 131 2.45 6.26 -4.51
CA GLU A 131 2.72 5.13 -3.64
C GLU A 131 3.98 4.40 -4.07
N ARG A 132 4.89 4.15 -3.11
CA ARG A 132 6.05 3.27 -3.28
C ARG A 132 6.02 2.20 -2.19
N LEU A 133 6.15 0.95 -2.60
CA LEU A 133 6.39 -0.20 -1.75
C LEU A 133 7.66 -0.87 -2.26
N GLU A 134 8.64 -1.08 -1.39
CA GLU A 134 9.88 -1.75 -1.76
C GLU A 134 9.61 -3.25 -1.73
N ASP A 135 9.48 -3.86 -0.56
CA ASP A 135 9.32 -5.31 -0.45
C ASP A 135 8.05 -5.70 0.31
N ALA A 136 7.32 -6.67 -0.24
CA ALA A 136 6.23 -7.30 0.51
C ALA A 136 5.88 -8.71 0.08
N SER A 137 5.64 -9.63 1.03
CA SER A 137 5.19 -10.98 0.68
C SER A 137 3.80 -10.98 0.04
N LEU A 138 2.86 -10.20 0.58
CA LEU A 138 1.49 -10.11 0.07
C LEU A 138 0.98 -8.68 0.02
N VAL A 139 0.52 -8.29 -1.18
CA VAL A 139 -0.03 -6.97 -1.46
C VAL A 139 -1.47 -7.08 -1.96
N LYS A 140 -2.40 -6.43 -1.27
CA LYS A 140 -3.81 -6.28 -1.65
C LYS A 140 -4.15 -4.80 -1.72
N LYS A 141 -4.46 -4.29 -2.92
CA LYS A 141 -4.81 -2.88 -3.11
C LYS A 141 -6.13 -2.74 -3.85
N THR A 142 -6.95 -1.81 -3.39
CA THR A 142 -8.18 -1.38 -4.05
C THR A 142 -8.17 0.12 -4.21
N GLY A 143 -8.27 0.62 -5.43
CA GLY A 143 -8.34 2.05 -5.75
C GLY A 143 -7.47 2.45 -6.93
N ALA A 144 -7.40 3.74 -7.22
CA ALA A 144 -6.81 4.28 -8.44
C ALA A 144 -5.75 5.35 -8.14
N PRO A 145 -4.53 4.96 -7.72
CA PRO A 145 -3.47 5.92 -7.50
C PRO A 145 -2.98 6.57 -8.80
N THR A 146 -2.49 7.81 -8.76
CA THR A 146 -1.90 8.42 -9.97
C THR A 146 -0.60 7.70 -10.36
N ARG A 147 0.23 7.36 -9.38
CA ARG A 147 1.49 6.64 -9.59
C ARG A 147 1.69 5.59 -8.52
N GLU A 148 1.99 4.37 -8.97
CA GLU A 148 2.30 3.26 -8.08
C GLU A 148 3.61 2.58 -8.52
N ARG A 149 4.51 2.37 -7.56
CA ARG A 149 5.71 1.55 -7.71
C ARG A 149 5.71 0.46 -6.64
N LEU A 150 5.86 -0.78 -7.07
CA LEU A 150 6.17 -1.93 -6.23
C LEU A 150 7.48 -2.52 -6.76
N GLU A 151 8.47 -2.73 -5.90
CA GLU A 151 9.74 -3.33 -6.30
C GLU A 151 9.55 -4.84 -6.30
N ASP A 152 9.45 -5.47 -5.13
CA ASP A 152 9.39 -6.92 -5.02
C ASP A 152 8.17 -7.40 -4.22
N ALA A 153 7.48 -8.41 -4.74
CA ALA A 153 6.43 -9.09 -3.98
C ALA A 153 6.12 -10.51 -4.42
N SER A 154 5.92 -11.43 -3.47
CA SER A 154 5.52 -12.80 -3.83
C SER A 154 4.12 -12.85 -4.45
N LEU A 155 3.16 -12.11 -3.88
CA LEU A 155 1.78 -12.08 -4.36
C LEU A 155 1.20 -10.68 -4.40
N VAL A 156 0.72 -10.29 -5.58
CA VAL A 156 0.08 -9.01 -5.84
C VAL A 156 -1.36 -9.18 -6.30
N LYS A 157 -2.30 -8.59 -5.57
CA LYS A 157 -3.72 -8.48 -5.93
C LYS A 157 -4.12 -7.02 -5.99
N LYS A 158 -4.49 -6.53 -7.17
CA LYS A 158 -4.90 -5.13 -7.35
C LYS A 158 -6.23 -5.03 -8.07
N THR A 159 -7.07 -4.12 -7.59
CA THR A 159 -8.31 -3.72 -8.24
C THR A 159 -8.31 -2.20 -8.38
N GLY A 160 -8.42 -1.70 -9.61
CA GLY A 160 -8.50 -0.27 -9.92
C GLY A 160 -7.65 0.13 -11.13
N ALA A 161 -7.68 1.41 -11.47
CA ALA A 161 -7.11 1.93 -12.71
C ALA A 161 -6.11 3.07 -12.43
N PRO A 162 -4.87 2.77 -12.04
CA PRO A 162 -3.87 3.80 -11.85
C PRO A 162 -3.42 4.46 -13.16
N THR A 163 -3.01 5.73 -13.13
CA THR A 163 -2.48 6.36 -14.36
C THR A 163 -1.15 5.71 -14.77
N ARG A 164 -0.27 5.42 -13.80
CA ARG A 164 1.00 4.76 -14.04
C ARG A 164 1.29 3.72 -12.98
N GLU A 165 1.62 2.52 -13.42
CA GLU A 165 2.01 1.42 -12.55
C GLU A 165 3.34 0.82 -13.00
N ARG A 166 4.26 0.64 -12.05
CA ARG A 166 5.51 -0.11 -12.22
C ARG A 166 5.60 -1.20 -11.16
N LEU A 167 5.77 -2.43 -11.60
CA LEU A 167 6.12 -3.57 -10.75
C LEU A 167 7.49 -4.08 -11.21
N GLY A 168 8.41 -4.29 -10.26
CA GLY A 168 9.67 -4.98 -10.48
C GLY A 168 9.39 -6.46 -10.62
N ASP A 169 9.51 -7.20 -9.52
CA ASP A 169 9.51 -8.64 -9.52
C ASP A 169 8.35 -9.20 -8.70
N ALA A 170 7.63 -10.18 -9.26
CA ALA A 170 6.57 -10.86 -8.52
C ALA A 170 6.27 -12.27 -8.98
N SER A 171 6.13 -13.22 -8.04
CA SER A 171 5.78 -14.60 -8.41
C SER A 171 4.36 -14.69 -8.99
N LEU A 172 3.38 -14.02 -8.36
CA LEU A 172 1.98 -14.05 -8.78
C LEU A 172 1.35 -12.66 -8.80
N VAL A 173 0.83 -12.29 -9.97
CA VAL A 173 0.16 -11.00 -10.20
C VAL A 173 -1.28 -11.24 -10.65
N LYS A 174 -2.24 -10.70 -9.90
CA LYS A 174 -3.67 -10.64 -10.26
C LYS A 174 -4.13 -9.19 -10.29
N LYS A 175 -4.54 -8.71 -11.46
CA LYS A 175 -5.00 -7.33 -11.64
C LYS A 175 -6.35 -7.27 -12.33
N THR A 176 -7.21 -6.39 -11.81
CA THR A 176 -8.47 -6.02 -12.44
C THR A 176 -8.51 -4.49 -12.57
N GLY A 177 -8.62 -4.00 -13.80
CA GLY A 177 -8.68 -2.57 -14.11
C GLY A 177 -7.82 -2.19 -15.32
N ALA A 178 -7.93 -0.93 -15.74
CA ALA A 178 -7.34 -0.43 -16.98
C ALA A 178 -6.41 0.76 -16.72
N PRO A 179 -5.13 0.53 -16.34
CA PRO A 179 -4.19 1.62 -16.17
C PRO A 179 -3.81 2.29 -17.50
N THR A 180 -3.47 3.58 -17.49
CA THR A 180 -3.01 4.23 -18.73
C THR A 180 -1.66 3.67 -19.18
N ARG A 181 -0.73 3.45 -18.24
CA ARG A 181 0.60 2.88 -18.51
C ARG A 181 0.97 1.87 -17.45
N GLU A 182 1.37 0.69 -17.91
CA GLU A 182 1.81 -0.39 -17.04
C GLU A 182 3.16 -0.94 -17.50
N ARG A 183 4.06 -1.14 -16.53
CA ARG A 183 5.35 -1.80 -16.73
C ARG A 183 5.54 -2.88 -15.69
N LEU A 184 5.79 -4.10 -16.16
CA LEU A 184 6.15 -5.26 -15.36
C LEU A 184 7.59 -5.65 -15.72
N GLY A 185 8.42 -5.86 -14.70
CA GLY A 185 9.71 -6.52 -14.83
C GLY A 185 9.46 -8.00 -14.99
N ASP A 186 9.66 -8.75 -13.91
CA ASP A 186 9.75 -10.20 -13.96
C ASP A 186 8.59 -10.82 -13.18
N ALA A 187 7.85 -11.73 -13.81
CA ALA A 187 6.76 -12.40 -13.11
C ALA A 187 6.48 -13.83 -13.57
N SER A 188 6.38 -14.78 -12.64
CA SER A 188 6.10 -16.17 -13.00
C SER A 188 4.68 -16.34 -13.56
N LEU A 189 3.67 -15.76 -12.90
CA LEU A 189 2.28 -15.87 -13.35
C LEU A 189 1.53 -14.55 -13.26
N VAL A 190 0.95 -14.14 -14.39
CA VAL A 190 0.20 -12.90 -14.53
C VAL A 190 -1.22 -13.19 -15.01
N LYS A 191 -2.22 -12.76 -14.23
CA LYS A 191 -3.64 -12.75 -14.62
C LYS A 191 -4.14 -11.31 -14.63
N LYS A 192 -4.63 -10.86 -15.78
CA LYS A 192 -5.15 -9.50 -15.94
C LYS A 192 -6.51 -9.49 -16.58
N THR A 193 -7.34 -8.57 -16.10
CA THR A 193 -8.64 -8.23 -16.70
C THR A 193 -8.71 -6.72 -16.84
N GLY A 194 -8.77 -6.23 -18.07
CA GLY A 194 -8.80 -4.80 -18.39
C GLY A 194 -7.96 -4.46 -19.62
N ALA A 195 -8.13 -3.24 -20.13
CA ALA A 195 -7.53 -2.77 -21.37
C ALA A 195 -6.66 -1.52 -21.11
N PRO A 196 -5.37 -1.66 -20.75
CA PRO A 196 -4.50 -0.51 -20.53
C PRO A 196 -4.13 0.19 -21.84
N THR A 197 -3.85 1.50 -21.83
CA THR A 197 -3.44 2.18 -23.09
C THR A 197 -2.07 1.69 -23.57
N ARG A 198 -1.13 1.48 -22.64
CA ARG A 198 0.22 0.98 -22.93
C ARG A 198 0.68 -0.03 -21.89
N GLU A 199 1.22 -1.14 -22.36
CA GLU A 199 1.69 -2.24 -21.51
C GLU A 199 3.09 -2.71 -21.96
N ARG A 200 4.00 -2.90 -20.99
CA ARG A 200 5.33 -3.47 -21.24
C ARG A 200 5.64 -4.56 -20.23
N PHE A 201 6.06 -5.72 -20.72
CA PHE A 201 6.65 -6.81 -19.94
C PHE A 201 8.10 -7.02 -20.34
N ARG A 202 8.94 -7.34 -19.38
CA ARG A 202 10.25 -7.95 -19.65
C ARG A 202 10.05 -9.46 -19.70
N ASP A 203 9.94 -10.09 -18.52
CA ASP A 203 10.02 -11.53 -18.41
C ASP A 203 8.76 -12.07 -17.73
N ALA A 204 8.06 -13.00 -18.39
CA ALA A 204 6.95 -13.69 -17.74
C ALA A 204 6.76 -15.14 -18.17
N SER A 205 6.66 -16.08 -17.23
CA SER A 205 6.49 -17.49 -17.61
C SER A 205 5.08 -17.75 -18.16
N LEU A 206 4.04 -17.24 -17.50
CA LEU A 206 2.65 -17.43 -17.94
C LEU A 206 1.82 -16.16 -17.82
N VAL A 207 1.22 -15.74 -18.94
CA VAL A 207 0.40 -14.54 -19.01
C VAL A 207 -1.01 -14.88 -19.51
N LYS A 208 -2.03 -14.60 -18.69
CA LYS A 208 -3.45 -14.70 -19.04
C LYS A 208 -4.08 -13.31 -19.02
N LYS A 209 -4.62 -12.88 -20.15
CA LYS A 209 -5.25 -11.55 -20.28
C LYS A 209 -6.67 -11.66 -20.82
N THR A 210 -7.53 -10.81 -20.30
CA THR A 210 -8.87 -10.53 -20.84
C THR A 210 -8.97 -9.03 -21.11
N GLY A 211 -9.17 -8.65 -22.38
CA GLY A 211 -9.10 -7.26 -22.85
C GLY A 211 -7.80 -6.96 -23.64
N ALA A 212 -7.84 -5.89 -24.44
CA ALA A 212 -6.77 -5.54 -25.37
C ALA A 212 -6.22 -4.12 -25.10
N PRO A 213 -4.92 -3.95 -24.85
CA PRO A 213 -4.29 -2.65 -24.83
C PRO A 213 -4.15 -2.03 -26.23
N THR A 214 -4.08 -0.70 -26.30
CA THR A 214 -3.79 0.01 -27.55
C THR A 214 -2.37 -0.26 -28.04
N ARG A 215 -1.41 -0.45 -27.12
CA ARG A 215 -0.02 -0.83 -27.45
C ARG A 215 0.53 -1.80 -26.40
N GLU A 216 1.07 -2.91 -26.87
CA GLU A 216 1.73 -3.93 -26.04
C GLU A 216 3.16 -4.18 -26.53
N ARG A 217 4.10 -4.33 -25.59
CA ARG A 217 5.43 -4.88 -25.83
C ARG A 217 5.70 -5.99 -24.82
N LEU A 218 6.01 -7.16 -25.33
CA LEU A 218 6.41 -8.33 -24.55
C LEU A 218 7.78 -8.77 -25.07
N GLU A 219 8.77 -8.88 -24.19
CA GLU A 219 10.12 -9.28 -24.57
C GLU A 219 10.21 -10.81 -24.49
N ASP A 220 10.13 -11.38 -23.28
CA ASP A 220 10.30 -12.81 -23.07
C ASP A 220 9.10 -13.40 -22.31
N ALA A 221 8.29 -14.22 -23.00
CA ALA A 221 7.29 -15.03 -22.34
C ALA A 221 7.25 -16.45 -22.87
N ILE A 222 7.18 -17.41 -21.92
CA ILE A 222 7.14 -18.83 -22.25
C ILE A 222 5.74 -19.20 -22.79
N LEU A 223 4.67 -18.73 -22.14
CA LEU A 223 3.28 -18.99 -22.55
C LEU A 223 2.38 -17.77 -22.36
N SER A 224 1.73 -17.33 -23.45
CA SER A 224 0.77 -16.23 -23.43
C SER A 224 -0.59 -16.66 -23.98
N ARG A 225 -1.67 -16.42 -23.23
CA ARG A 225 -3.07 -16.63 -23.66
C ARG A 225 -3.86 -15.34 -23.50
N ARG A 226 -4.40 -14.83 -24.60
CA ARG A 226 -5.32 -13.70 -24.63
C ARG A 226 -6.73 -14.19 -24.94
N GLN A 227 -7.72 -13.70 -24.19
CA GLN A 227 -9.14 -13.83 -24.52
C GLN A 227 -9.67 -12.44 -24.84
N GLU A 228 -10.16 -12.26 -26.06
CA GLU A 228 -10.89 -11.07 -26.47
C GLU A 228 -12.36 -11.31 -26.15
N LEU A 229 -13.01 -10.36 -25.47
CA LEU A 229 -14.46 -10.39 -25.32
C LEU A 229 -15.03 -9.96 -26.68
N ALA A 230 -15.25 -10.92 -27.57
CA ALA A 230 -16.09 -10.71 -28.71
C ALA A 230 -17.54 -10.62 -28.19
N ASP A 231 -18.14 -9.45 -28.29
CA ASP A 231 -19.59 -9.36 -28.41
C ASP A 231 -19.95 -10.09 -29.71
N ASP A 232 -20.49 -11.30 -29.59
CA ASP A 232 -20.93 -12.13 -30.71
C ASP A 232 -22.09 -11.45 -31.46
N MET A 233 -21.76 -10.67 -32.48
CA MET A 233 -22.64 -10.43 -33.62
C MET A 233 -21.81 -10.42 -34.91
N VAL A 234 -21.99 -11.47 -35.72
CA VAL A 234 -22.25 -11.50 -37.18
C VAL A 234 -21.73 -12.84 -37.76
N PRO A 235 -22.55 -13.59 -38.54
CA PRO A 235 -22.30 -14.99 -38.86
C PRO A 235 -21.28 -15.22 -39.98
N PHE A 236 -20.67 -16.40 -39.89
CA PHE A 236 -19.73 -17.03 -40.81
C PHE A 236 -20.18 -16.98 -42.28
N ARG A 237 -19.40 -16.36 -43.17
CA ARG A 237 -19.58 -16.46 -44.62
C ARG A 237 -18.74 -17.64 -45.13
N ALA A 238 -19.38 -18.78 -45.40
CA ALA A 238 -18.76 -19.92 -46.06
C ALA A 238 -18.42 -19.54 -47.51
N THR A 239 -17.16 -19.68 -47.90
CA THR A 239 -16.75 -19.56 -49.31
C THR A 239 -16.58 -20.98 -49.85
N VAL A 240 -17.54 -21.43 -50.66
CA VAL A 240 -17.40 -22.62 -51.51
C VAL A 240 -16.54 -22.23 -52.70
N MET A 241 -15.34 -22.79 -52.78
CA MET A 241 -14.49 -22.73 -53.98
C MET A 241 -15.10 -23.63 -55.05
N GLN A 242 -15.67 -23.03 -56.09
CA GLN A 242 -15.85 -23.70 -57.38
C GLN A 242 -14.51 -23.67 -58.12
N GLY A 243 -14.02 -24.85 -58.49
CA GLY A 243 -12.89 -25.02 -59.42
C GLY A 243 -13.31 -25.97 -60.53
N THR A 244 -13.66 -25.41 -61.67
CA THR A 244 -13.84 -26.12 -62.94
C THR A 244 -12.52 -26.10 -63.72
N SER A 245 -12.05 -27.28 -64.13
CA SER A 245 -11.79 -27.64 -65.53
C SER A 245 -11.39 -29.11 -65.60
#